data_AF-H6NNZ6-F1
#
_entry.id   AF-H6NNZ6-F1
#
_cell.length_a   1.000
_cell.length_b   1.000
_cell.length_c   1.000
_cell.angle_alpha   90.00
_cell.angle_beta   90.00
_cell.angle_gamma   90.00
#
_symmetry.space_group_name_H-M   'P 1'
#
loop_
_entity.id
_entity.type
_entity.pdbx_description
1 polymer ?
#
loop_
_entity_poly.entity_id
_entity_poly.type
_entity_poly.pdbx_seq_one_letter_code
_entity_poly.pdbx_strand_id
1 'polypeptide(L)'
;MEPSAEEKGKDNRAANLLADAEGRIGMPWRVLLGWMSFVAGLGLAVAVALTAAGYGFPTLAQQVMLAAVTSGVAVPLIYLLRRYADRRPWSGLGLTALPAGVPYALLGAGLLFAMTAAALALGSLLGWLRVTGLHLPAETLLVILVNVPIAFFYEAFPEELAFRGYIYRNLNTRLPRWLALVLQVVLFVLAPVALLAMLIAAGLGSWDSLTAEYILTLIFFGTALQLSRILSGNLWMCIGYHLAWLETVRYIVVPGDGAIVEVEYLSTNGYLLIHIGTIVLSVIALLWWSLRGKKPPVDWKGTEPDEGKGSREFGNKEAKKEA
;
A
#
# COMPACT_ATOMS: atom_id res chain seq x y z
N MET A 1 27.65 -43.75 -5.08
CA MET A 1 26.36 -43.63 -5.76
C MET A 1 26.17 -42.18 -6.13
N GLU A 2 26.21 -41.84 -7.41
CA GLU A 2 25.89 -40.48 -7.84
C GLU A 2 24.39 -40.24 -7.67
N PRO A 3 23.96 -39.07 -7.15
CA PRO A 3 22.54 -38.77 -6.98
C PRO A 3 21.84 -38.73 -8.34
N SER A 4 20.63 -39.28 -8.38
CA SER A 4 19.83 -39.37 -9.61
C SER A 4 19.49 -37.98 -10.16
N ALA A 5 19.18 -37.88 -11.45
CA ALA A 5 18.81 -36.59 -12.08
C ALA A 5 17.60 -35.91 -11.39
N GLU A 6 16.73 -36.70 -10.75
CA GLU A 6 15.57 -36.22 -10.00
C GLU A 6 15.98 -35.64 -8.63
N GLU A 7 16.97 -36.24 -7.95
CA GLU A 7 17.56 -35.70 -6.71
C GLU A 7 18.34 -34.41 -6.99
N LYS A 8 19.16 -34.39 -8.06
CA LYS A 8 19.86 -33.16 -8.50
C LYS A 8 18.87 -32.04 -8.87
N GLY A 9 17.71 -32.38 -9.44
CA GLY A 9 16.64 -31.44 -9.77
C GLY A 9 15.92 -30.86 -8.54
N LYS A 10 15.73 -31.67 -7.49
CA LYS A 10 15.14 -31.24 -6.20
C LYS A 10 16.11 -30.37 -5.39
N ASP A 11 17.39 -30.76 -5.31
CA ASP A 11 18.43 -29.97 -4.64
C ASP A 11 18.61 -28.60 -5.28
N ASN A 12 18.61 -28.53 -6.61
CA ASN A 12 18.68 -27.25 -7.32
C ASN A 12 17.44 -26.37 -7.10
N ARG A 13 16.24 -26.95 -6.95
CA ARG A 13 15.02 -26.18 -6.61
C ARG A 13 15.06 -25.66 -5.18
N ALA A 14 15.50 -26.47 -4.22
CA ALA A 14 15.63 -26.06 -2.82
C ALA A 14 16.71 -24.99 -2.63
N ALA A 15 17.87 -25.15 -3.30
CA ALA A 15 18.92 -24.14 -3.32
C ALA A 15 18.43 -22.80 -3.91
N ASN A 16 17.64 -22.85 -5.00
CA ASN A 16 17.05 -21.67 -5.63
C ASN A 16 15.94 -20.98 -4.79
N LEU A 17 15.37 -21.68 -3.81
CA LEU A 17 14.43 -21.12 -2.84
C LEU A 17 15.16 -20.35 -1.75
N LEU A 18 16.30 -20.86 -1.27
CA LEU A 18 17.08 -20.23 -0.20
C LEU A 18 17.95 -19.09 -0.71
N ALA A 19 18.60 -19.27 -1.86
CA ALA A 19 19.46 -18.29 -2.48
C ALA A 19 19.11 -18.05 -3.95
N ASP A 20 19.24 -16.81 -4.42
CA ASP A 20 19.10 -16.47 -5.83
C ASP A 20 20.42 -16.62 -6.60
N ALA A 21 20.38 -16.44 -7.92
CA ALA A 21 21.56 -16.58 -8.79
C ALA A 21 22.71 -15.60 -8.47
N GLU A 22 22.44 -14.54 -7.70
CA GLU A 22 23.44 -13.58 -7.22
C GLU A 22 23.90 -13.89 -5.78
N GLY A 23 23.49 -15.03 -5.21
CA GLY A 23 23.74 -15.46 -3.83
C GLY A 23 22.98 -14.65 -2.78
N ARG A 24 21.89 -13.97 -3.16
CA ARG A 24 21.01 -13.22 -2.22
C ARG A 24 19.96 -14.15 -1.66
N ILE A 25 19.27 -13.72 -0.61
CA ILE A 25 18.09 -14.45 -0.10
C ILE A 25 17.09 -14.65 -1.26
N GLY A 26 16.54 -15.86 -1.40
CA GLY A 26 15.56 -16.17 -2.44
C GLY A 26 14.34 -15.24 -2.40
N MET A 27 13.76 -14.94 -3.58
CA MET A 27 12.64 -14.00 -3.70
C MET A 27 11.45 -14.31 -2.76
N PRO A 28 11.01 -15.57 -2.58
CA PRO A 28 9.89 -15.87 -1.67
C PRO A 28 10.17 -15.46 -0.22
N TRP A 29 11.39 -15.71 0.28
CA TRP A 29 11.78 -15.31 1.63
C TRP A 29 11.88 -13.80 1.79
N ARG A 30 12.38 -13.11 0.77
CA ARG A 30 12.40 -11.64 0.79
C ARG A 30 11.00 -11.08 0.90
N VAL A 31 10.08 -11.57 0.07
CA VAL A 31 8.66 -11.16 0.12
C VAL A 31 8.04 -11.48 1.49
N LEU A 32 8.27 -12.68 2.02
CA LEU A 32 7.77 -13.09 3.32
C LEU A 32 8.32 -12.21 4.46
N LEU A 33 9.63 -11.97 4.50
CA LEU A 33 10.27 -11.13 5.51
C LEU A 33 9.80 -9.67 5.43
N GLY A 34 9.62 -9.15 4.21
CA GLY A 34 9.04 -7.82 3.99
C GLY A 34 7.61 -7.73 4.52
N TRP A 35 6.78 -8.74 4.23
CA TRP A 35 5.41 -8.83 4.74
C TRP A 35 5.37 -8.94 6.27
N MET A 36 6.20 -9.82 6.85
CA MET A 36 6.32 -9.97 8.30
C MET A 36 6.79 -8.69 9.00
N SER A 37 7.68 -7.91 8.37
CA SER A 37 8.15 -6.66 8.97
C SER A 37 7.02 -5.67 9.23
N PHE A 38 6.03 -5.60 8.35
CA PHE A 38 4.85 -4.76 8.53
C PHE A 38 3.88 -5.39 9.52
N VAL A 39 3.52 -6.67 9.34
CA VAL A 39 2.53 -7.35 10.21
C VAL A 39 2.99 -7.41 11.66
N ALA A 40 4.27 -7.72 11.91
CA ALA A 40 4.83 -7.72 13.25
C ALA A 40 4.97 -6.31 13.83
N GLY A 41 5.37 -5.33 13.01
CA GLY A 41 5.45 -3.92 13.42
C GLY A 41 4.09 -3.37 13.85
N LEU A 42 3.06 -3.62 13.04
CA LEU A 42 1.68 -3.22 13.32
C LEU A 42 1.10 -3.99 14.52
N GLY A 43 1.35 -5.30 14.62
CA GLY A 43 0.92 -6.11 15.76
C GLY A 43 1.52 -5.65 17.08
N LEU A 44 2.82 -5.33 17.09
CA LEU A 44 3.48 -4.75 18.26
C LEU A 44 2.89 -3.38 18.61
N ALA A 45 2.65 -2.53 17.61
CA ALA A 45 2.06 -1.22 17.82
C ALA A 45 0.67 -1.31 18.47
N VAL A 46 -0.18 -2.22 17.99
CA VAL A 46 -1.50 -2.48 18.58
C VAL A 46 -1.38 -2.98 20.01
N ALA A 47 -0.47 -3.92 20.29
CA ALA A 47 -0.24 -4.41 21.65
C ALA A 47 0.20 -3.30 22.62
N VAL A 48 1.12 -2.43 22.17
CA VAL A 48 1.56 -1.26 22.94
C VAL A 48 0.39 -0.30 23.20
N ALA A 49 -0.42 0.00 22.18
CA ALA A 49 -1.55 0.92 22.31
C ALA A 49 -2.63 0.38 23.25
N LEU A 50 -2.97 -0.92 23.16
CA LEU A 50 -3.92 -1.57 24.07
C LEU A 50 -3.41 -1.59 25.52
N THR A 51 -2.11 -1.83 25.69
CA THR A 51 -1.47 -1.77 27.02
C THR A 51 -1.55 -0.36 27.59
N ALA A 52 -1.22 0.66 26.79
CA ALA A 52 -1.33 2.06 27.20
C ALA A 52 -2.77 2.47 27.53
N ALA A 53 -3.75 1.97 26.77
CA ALA A 53 -5.17 2.15 27.09
C ALA A 53 -5.52 1.56 28.47
N GLY A 54 -5.01 0.37 28.80
CA GLY A 54 -5.17 -0.24 30.13
C GLY A 54 -4.57 0.58 31.28
N TYR A 55 -3.57 1.43 31.00
CA TYR A 55 -3.01 2.39 31.96
C TYR A 55 -3.71 3.77 31.94
N GLY A 56 -4.78 3.94 31.17
CA GLY A 56 -5.54 5.19 31.11
C GLY A 56 -4.91 6.30 30.26
N PHE A 57 -4.00 5.97 29.33
CA PHE A 57 -3.45 6.96 28.41
C PHE A 57 -4.54 7.53 27.48
N PRO A 58 -4.52 8.83 27.16
CA PRO A 58 -5.51 9.43 26.26
C PRO A 58 -5.38 8.87 24.84
N THR A 59 -6.48 8.90 24.08
CA THR A 59 -6.55 8.36 22.70
C THR A 59 -5.47 8.92 21.79
N LEU A 60 -5.19 10.23 21.87
CA LEU A 60 -4.14 10.86 21.07
C LEU A 60 -2.75 10.25 21.38
N ALA A 61 -2.45 9.96 22.65
CA ALA A 61 -1.19 9.32 23.02
C ALA A 61 -1.11 7.89 22.46
N GLN A 62 -2.21 7.14 22.49
CA GLN A 62 -2.28 5.80 21.90
C GLN A 62 -2.05 5.84 20.38
N GLN A 63 -2.66 6.81 19.69
CA GLN A 63 -2.47 7.03 18.24
C GLN A 63 -1.03 7.41 17.89
N VAL A 64 -0.39 8.27 18.70
CA VAL A 64 1.03 8.61 18.53
C VAL A 64 1.92 7.38 18.77
N MET A 65 1.60 6.53 19.76
CA MET A 65 2.32 5.28 20.00
C MET A 65 2.16 4.31 18.82
N LEU A 66 0.94 4.18 18.25
CA LEU A 66 0.70 3.39 17.04
C LEU A 66 1.59 3.86 15.89
N ALA A 67 1.60 5.16 15.62
CA ALA A 67 2.41 5.77 14.57
C ALA A 67 3.92 5.53 14.79
N ALA A 68 4.40 5.80 16.01
CA ALA A 68 5.80 5.68 16.35
C ALA A 68 6.30 4.23 16.27
N VAL A 69 5.54 3.27 16.80
CA VAL A 69 5.94 1.86 16.82
C VAL A 69 5.84 1.23 15.44
N THR A 70 4.75 1.45 14.70
CA THR A 70 4.59 0.85 13.35
C THR A 70 5.70 1.33 12.41
N SER A 71 5.91 2.65 12.30
CA SER A 71 7.01 3.18 11.49
C SER A 71 8.39 2.82 12.04
N GLY A 72 8.57 2.92 13.36
CA GLY A 72 9.85 2.64 14.02
C GLY A 72 10.32 1.20 13.89
N VAL A 73 9.42 0.26 13.61
CA VAL A 73 9.76 -1.15 13.35
C VAL A 73 9.76 -1.47 11.86
N ALA A 74 8.67 -1.20 11.15
CA ALA A 74 8.52 -1.63 9.77
C ALA A 74 9.53 -0.94 8.84
N VAL A 75 9.73 0.37 8.97
CA VAL A 75 10.61 1.14 8.07
C VAL A 75 12.09 0.71 8.22
N PRO A 76 12.67 0.62 9.44
CA PRO A 76 14.03 0.13 9.59
C PRO A 76 14.20 -1.31 9.13
N LEU A 77 13.25 -2.21 9.40
CA LEU A 77 13.33 -3.59 8.94
C LEU A 77 13.34 -3.67 7.40
N ILE A 78 12.48 -2.93 6.71
CA ILE A 78 12.52 -2.84 5.24
C ILE A 78 13.84 -2.26 4.75
N TYR A 79 14.40 -1.26 5.44
CA TYR A 79 15.73 -0.72 5.13
C TYR A 79 16.84 -1.78 5.27
N LEU A 80 16.85 -2.53 6.37
CA LEU A 80 17.83 -3.59 6.61
C LEU A 80 17.69 -4.70 5.57
N LEU A 81 16.47 -5.13 5.26
CA LEU A 81 16.20 -6.12 4.22
C LEU A 81 16.68 -5.61 2.86
N ARG A 82 16.37 -4.37 2.49
CA ARG A 82 16.81 -3.78 1.21
C ARG A 82 18.32 -3.65 1.12
N ARG A 83 18.98 -3.27 2.22
CA ARG A 83 20.42 -3.04 2.25
C ARG A 83 21.22 -4.34 2.30
N TYR A 84 20.78 -5.32 3.09
CA TYR A 84 21.57 -6.51 3.42
C TYR A 84 21.05 -7.78 2.74
N ALA A 85 19.74 -8.01 2.70
CA ALA A 85 19.17 -9.18 2.00
C ALA A 85 19.16 -8.98 0.48
N ASP A 86 18.67 -7.82 0.01
CA ASP A 86 18.63 -7.48 -1.42
C ASP A 86 19.97 -7.02 -1.97
N ARG A 87 20.83 -6.47 -1.11
CA ARG A 87 22.08 -5.79 -1.50
C ARG A 87 21.85 -4.68 -2.54
N ARG A 88 20.75 -3.94 -2.41
CA ARG A 88 20.32 -2.88 -3.35
C ARG A 88 20.15 -1.52 -2.66
N PRO A 89 20.22 -0.40 -3.41
CA PRO A 89 20.00 0.92 -2.83
C PRO A 89 18.53 1.15 -2.47
N TRP A 90 18.31 2.06 -1.51
CA TRP A 90 17.00 2.51 -1.06
C TRP A 90 16.18 3.19 -2.16
N SER A 91 16.84 3.95 -3.04
CA SER A 91 16.21 4.68 -4.14
C SER A 91 15.42 3.78 -5.09
N GLY A 92 15.75 2.48 -5.16
CA GLY A 92 15.05 1.52 -6.01
C GLY A 92 13.63 1.14 -5.54
N LEU A 93 13.18 1.60 -4.36
CA LEU A 93 11.82 1.37 -3.88
C LEU A 93 10.78 2.32 -4.51
N GLY A 94 11.24 3.37 -5.21
CA GLY A 94 10.36 4.38 -5.83
C GLY A 94 10.00 5.52 -4.88
N LEU A 95 10.79 5.75 -3.83
CA LEU A 95 10.66 6.91 -2.95
C LEU A 95 11.64 8.00 -3.40
N THR A 96 11.11 9.08 -3.99
CA THR A 96 11.90 10.28 -4.33
C THR A 96 12.04 11.21 -3.12
N ALA A 97 12.95 12.19 -3.20
CA ALA A 97 13.00 13.28 -2.22
C ALA A 97 11.65 14.01 -2.16
N LEU A 98 11.30 14.52 -0.96
CA LEU A 98 9.99 15.10 -0.68
C LEU A 98 9.55 16.18 -1.69
N PRO A 99 10.37 17.21 -2.04
CA PRO A 99 9.94 18.23 -3.00
C PRO A 99 9.57 17.68 -4.38
N ALA A 100 10.29 16.66 -4.85
CA ALA A 100 9.98 15.96 -6.11
C ALA A 100 8.80 14.98 -5.97
N GLY A 101 8.49 14.56 -4.74
CA GLY A 101 7.38 13.68 -4.40
C GLY A 101 6.03 14.38 -4.27
N VAL A 102 6.00 15.65 -3.85
CA VAL A 102 4.77 16.41 -3.61
C VAL A 102 3.81 16.40 -4.81
N PRO A 103 4.24 16.65 -6.06
CA PRO A 103 3.34 16.59 -7.21
C PRO A 103 2.67 15.21 -7.39
N TYR A 104 3.40 14.13 -7.10
CA TYR A 104 2.84 12.78 -7.15
C TYR A 104 1.84 12.53 -6.02
N ALA A 105 2.13 12.98 -4.80
CA ALA A 105 1.19 12.90 -3.68
C ALA A 105 -0.10 13.67 -3.96
N LEU A 106 0.01 14.89 -4.49
CA LEU A 106 -1.15 15.69 -4.91
C LEU A 106 -1.92 15.03 -6.05
N LEU A 107 -1.24 14.38 -7.00
CA LEU A 107 -1.89 13.61 -8.06
C LEU A 107 -2.69 12.43 -7.51
N GLY A 108 -2.13 11.70 -6.54
CA GLY A 108 -2.80 10.58 -5.87
C GLY A 108 -4.03 11.04 -5.07
N ALA A 109 -3.87 12.08 -4.25
CA ALA A 109 -4.97 12.66 -3.48
C ALA A 109 -6.06 13.25 -4.40
N GLY A 110 -5.65 13.99 -5.43
CA GLY A 110 -6.54 14.60 -6.41
C GLY A 110 -7.33 13.57 -7.22
N LEU A 111 -6.70 12.44 -7.59
CA LEU A 111 -7.41 11.32 -8.22
C LEU A 111 -8.54 10.83 -7.32
N LEU A 112 -8.26 10.56 -6.04
CA LEU A 112 -9.29 10.08 -5.13
C LEU A 112 -10.42 11.10 -5.00
N PHE A 113 -10.12 12.35 -4.68
CA PHE A 113 -11.15 13.38 -4.50
C PHE A 113 -11.98 13.58 -5.76
N ALA A 114 -11.38 13.49 -6.95
CA ALA A 114 -12.12 13.52 -8.21
C ALA A 114 -13.08 12.33 -8.34
N MET A 115 -12.66 11.12 -7.95
CA MET A 115 -13.53 9.94 -7.98
C MET A 115 -14.60 9.98 -6.90
N THR A 116 -14.32 10.55 -5.72
CA THR A 116 -15.32 10.80 -4.67
C THR A 116 -16.37 11.78 -5.16
N ALA A 117 -15.96 12.88 -5.79
CA ALA A 117 -16.87 13.85 -6.39
C ALA A 117 -17.73 13.21 -7.50
N ALA A 118 -17.14 12.35 -8.34
CA ALA A 118 -17.88 11.60 -9.35
C ALA A 118 -18.88 10.62 -8.73
N ALA A 119 -18.52 9.94 -7.64
CA ALA A 119 -19.40 9.03 -6.92
C ALA A 119 -20.58 9.78 -6.27
N LEU A 120 -20.34 10.94 -5.66
CA LEU A 120 -21.38 11.81 -5.11
C LEU A 120 -22.33 12.31 -6.20
N ALA A 121 -21.79 12.76 -7.33
CA ALA A 121 -22.58 13.22 -8.46
C ALA A 121 -23.44 12.08 -9.05
N LEU A 122 -22.86 10.92 -9.26
CA LEU A 122 -23.57 9.75 -9.78
C LEU A 122 -24.66 9.27 -8.80
N GLY A 123 -24.35 9.19 -7.51
CA GLY A 123 -25.30 8.80 -6.49
C GLY A 123 -26.47 9.78 -6.38
N SER A 124 -26.19 11.09 -6.52
CA SER A 124 -27.23 12.13 -6.55
C SER A 124 -28.10 12.03 -7.80
N LEU A 125 -27.51 11.82 -8.97
CA LEU A 125 -28.23 11.65 -10.25
C LEU A 125 -29.14 10.42 -10.26
N LEU A 126 -28.70 9.33 -9.63
CA LEU A 126 -29.47 8.09 -9.53
C LEU A 126 -30.50 8.12 -8.40
N GLY A 127 -30.55 9.20 -7.60
CA GLY A 127 -31.44 9.31 -6.44
C GLY A 127 -31.09 8.35 -5.31
N TRP A 128 -29.84 7.87 -5.24
CA TRP A 128 -29.37 6.92 -4.22
C TRP A 128 -28.87 7.61 -2.94
N LEU A 129 -28.44 8.86 -3.06
CA LEU A 129 -28.02 9.73 -1.97
C LEU A 129 -28.37 11.17 -2.30
N ARG A 130 -28.33 12.02 -1.28
CA ARG A 130 -28.48 13.48 -1.40
C ARG A 130 -27.36 14.16 -0.64
N VAL A 131 -26.64 15.06 -1.30
CA VAL A 131 -25.72 15.97 -0.60
C VAL A 131 -26.55 17.07 0.06
N THR A 132 -26.54 17.11 1.39
CA THR A 132 -27.38 18.02 2.18
C THR A 132 -26.64 19.29 2.59
N GLY A 133 -25.30 19.25 2.64
CA GLY A 133 -24.49 20.39 3.05
C GLY A 133 -23.02 20.27 2.69
N LEU A 134 -22.35 21.41 2.62
CA LEU A 134 -20.90 21.53 2.60
C LEU A 134 -20.49 22.41 3.78
N HIS A 135 -19.77 21.82 4.72
CA HIS A 135 -19.37 22.48 5.96
C HIS A 135 -17.84 22.54 6.06
N LEU A 136 -17.34 23.49 6.84
CA LEU A 136 -15.92 23.58 7.20
C LEU A 136 -15.77 23.75 8.72
N PRO A 137 -16.21 22.76 9.51
CA PRO A 137 -16.16 22.85 10.96
C PRO A 137 -14.70 22.91 11.42
N ALA A 138 -14.36 23.96 12.18
CA ALA A 138 -13.00 24.21 12.64
C ALA A 138 -12.42 23.04 13.45
N GLU A 139 -13.27 22.36 14.24
CA GLU A 139 -12.89 21.17 15.00
C GLU A 139 -12.47 20.01 14.09
N THR A 140 -13.25 19.70 13.06
CA THR A 140 -12.88 18.65 12.08
C THR A 140 -11.61 19.02 11.33
N LEU A 141 -11.44 20.29 10.95
CA LEU A 141 -10.21 20.74 10.28
C LEU A 141 -8.98 20.58 11.19
N LEU A 142 -9.11 20.87 12.49
CA LEU A 142 -8.06 20.65 13.48
C LEU A 142 -7.77 19.15 13.65
N VAL A 143 -8.81 18.31 13.70
CA VAL A 143 -8.66 16.85 13.81
C VAL A 143 -7.95 16.29 12.57
N ILE A 144 -8.33 16.69 11.36
CA ILE A 144 -7.63 16.30 10.12
C ILE A 144 -6.16 16.75 10.19
N LEU A 145 -5.89 17.99 10.60
CA LEU A 145 -4.52 18.51 10.70
C LEU A 145 -3.64 17.66 11.63
N VAL A 146 -4.19 17.18 12.74
CA VAL A 146 -3.49 16.29 13.69
C VAL A 146 -3.45 14.84 13.19
N ASN A 147 -4.53 14.36 12.55
CA ASN A 147 -4.64 12.98 12.09
C ASN A 147 -3.74 12.69 10.90
N VAL A 148 -3.59 13.60 9.94
CA VAL A 148 -2.76 13.40 8.73
C VAL A 148 -1.34 12.93 9.06
N PRO A 149 -0.54 13.59 9.94
CA PRO A 149 0.79 13.10 10.27
C PRO A 149 0.76 11.76 11.02
N ILE A 150 -0.24 11.53 11.88
CA ILE A 150 -0.40 10.25 12.58
C ILE A 150 -0.68 9.14 11.57
N ALA A 151 -1.71 9.29 10.72
CA ALA A 151 -2.09 8.36 9.68
C ALA A 151 -0.95 8.12 8.67
N PHE A 152 -0.14 9.14 8.39
CA PHE A 152 1.05 9.00 7.56
C PHE A 152 2.05 8.02 8.18
N PHE A 153 2.44 8.21 9.45
CA PHE A 153 3.43 7.35 10.11
C PHE A 153 2.84 6.03 10.59
N TYR A 154 1.54 5.97 10.85
CA TYR A 154 0.87 4.76 11.32
C TYR A 154 0.54 3.81 10.17
N GLU A 155 -0.01 4.34 9.08
CA GLU A 155 -0.62 3.55 8.02
C GLU A 155 0.10 3.79 6.69
N ALA A 156 -0.09 4.96 6.09
CA ALA A 156 0.24 5.19 4.69
C ALA A 156 1.73 4.97 4.37
N PHE A 157 2.65 5.59 5.12
CA PHE A 157 4.08 5.47 4.82
C PHE A 157 4.65 4.07 5.03
N PRO A 158 4.56 3.44 6.21
CA PRO A 158 5.12 2.11 6.43
C PRO A 158 4.47 1.05 5.54
N GLU A 159 3.17 1.14 5.31
CA GLU A 159 2.45 0.19 4.46
C GLU A 159 2.83 0.33 2.99
N GLU A 160 2.77 1.53 2.40
CA GLU A 160 3.13 1.73 1.00
C GLU A 160 4.59 1.34 0.74
N LEU A 161 5.48 1.64 1.68
CA LEU A 161 6.88 1.25 1.60
C LEU A 161 7.07 -0.27 1.61
N ALA A 162 6.39 -0.99 2.51
CA ALA A 162 6.50 -2.44 2.61
C ALA A 162 5.89 -3.13 1.39
N PHE A 163 4.66 -2.75 1.01
CA PHE A 163 3.89 -3.45 -0.01
C PHE A 163 4.23 -3.01 -1.43
N ARG A 164 4.14 -1.71 -1.73
CA ARG A 164 4.31 -1.17 -3.09
C ARG A 164 5.77 -0.89 -3.39
N GLY A 165 6.54 -0.58 -2.34
CA GLY A 165 7.98 -0.38 -2.42
C GLY A 165 8.72 -1.72 -2.49
N TYR A 166 8.70 -2.48 -1.40
CA TYR A 166 9.60 -3.63 -1.22
C TYR A 166 9.04 -4.95 -1.78
N ILE A 167 7.81 -5.35 -1.40
CA ILE A 167 7.19 -6.61 -1.82
C ILE A 167 6.96 -6.63 -3.33
N TYR A 168 6.27 -5.62 -3.86
CA TYR A 168 5.98 -5.53 -5.29
C TYR A 168 7.26 -5.50 -6.13
N ARG A 169 8.27 -4.71 -5.71
CA ARG A 169 9.56 -4.67 -6.41
C ARG A 169 10.21 -6.04 -6.48
N ASN A 170 10.25 -6.77 -5.35
CA ASN A 170 10.81 -8.11 -5.29
C ASN A 170 10.04 -9.10 -6.17
N LEU A 171 8.70 -9.06 -6.17
CA LEU A 171 7.87 -9.89 -7.04
C LEU A 171 8.14 -9.61 -8.52
N ASN A 172 8.17 -8.33 -8.93
CA ASN A 172 8.32 -7.95 -10.33
C ASN A 172 9.75 -8.14 -10.89
N THR A 173 10.73 -8.50 -10.06
CA THR A 173 12.05 -8.92 -10.55
C THR A 173 11.99 -10.20 -11.39
N ARG A 174 11.04 -11.10 -11.09
CA ARG A 174 10.92 -12.42 -11.73
C ARG A 174 9.55 -12.71 -12.30
N LEU A 175 8.50 -12.05 -11.78
CA LEU A 175 7.13 -12.26 -12.21
C LEU A 175 6.67 -11.10 -13.10
N PRO A 176 5.86 -11.39 -14.13
CA PRO A 176 5.30 -10.33 -14.97
C PRO A 176 4.48 -9.37 -14.11
N ARG A 177 4.47 -8.09 -14.50
CA ARG A 177 3.86 -6.98 -13.75
C ARG A 177 2.42 -7.25 -13.31
N TRP A 178 1.59 -7.88 -14.16
CA TRP A 178 0.22 -8.25 -13.81
C TRP A 178 0.15 -9.25 -12.65
N LEU A 179 1.03 -10.25 -12.63
CA LEU A 179 1.06 -11.28 -11.58
C LEU A 179 1.65 -10.73 -10.29
N ALA A 180 2.67 -9.88 -10.39
CA ALA A 180 3.23 -9.17 -9.24
C ALA A 180 2.18 -8.27 -8.56
N LEU A 181 1.32 -7.61 -9.35
CA LEU A 181 0.17 -6.85 -8.83
C LEU A 181 -0.80 -7.76 -8.06
N VAL A 182 -1.27 -8.85 -8.68
CA VAL A 182 -2.24 -9.76 -8.06
C VAL A 182 -1.70 -10.32 -6.74
N LEU A 183 -0.46 -10.82 -6.74
CA LEU A 183 0.16 -11.38 -5.54
C LEU A 183 0.38 -10.32 -4.45
N GLN A 184 0.78 -9.10 -4.82
CA GLN A 184 0.93 -8.02 -3.85
C GLN A 184 -0.42 -7.68 -3.20
N VAL A 185 -1.51 -7.60 -3.98
CA VAL A 185 -2.86 -7.32 -3.44
C VAL A 185 -3.32 -8.44 -2.50
N VAL A 186 -3.08 -9.70 -2.86
CA VAL A 186 -3.39 -10.85 -1.98
C VAL A 186 -2.62 -10.73 -0.66
N LEU A 187 -1.31 -10.45 -0.71
CA LEU A 187 -0.49 -10.27 0.50
C LEU A 187 -0.96 -9.08 1.34
N PHE A 188 -1.40 -8.00 0.69
CA PHE A 188 -1.97 -6.84 1.37
C PHE A 188 -3.26 -7.20 2.13
N VAL A 189 -4.20 -7.90 1.50
CA VAL A 189 -5.44 -8.36 2.15
C VAL A 189 -5.16 -9.33 3.30
N LEU A 190 -4.15 -10.20 3.15
CA LEU A 190 -3.78 -11.16 4.19
C LEU A 190 -3.15 -10.52 5.43
N ALA A 191 -2.59 -9.32 5.33
CA ALA A 191 -1.94 -8.65 6.46
C ALA A 191 -2.91 -8.31 7.62
N PRO A 192 -4.04 -7.60 7.41
CA PRO A 192 -5.01 -7.38 8.47
C PRO A 192 -5.68 -8.68 8.93
N VAL A 193 -5.85 -9.68 8.05
CA VAL A 193 -6.37 -11.02 8.45
C VAL A 193 -5.41 -11.69 9.43
N ALA A 194 -4.11 -11.66 9.15
CA ALA A 194 -3.09 -12.23 10.03
C ALA A 194 -3.00 -11.47 11.35
N LEU A 195 -3.07 -10.14 11.32
CA LEU A 195 -3.15 -9.32 12.53
C LEU A 195 -4.37 -9.69 13.38
N LEU A 196 -5.54 -9.79 12.77
CA LEU A 196 -6.76 -10.18 13.46
C LEU A 196 -6.65 -11.58 14.06
N ALA A 197 -6.10 -12.55 13.32
CA ALA A 197 -5.85 -13.89 13.82
C ALA A 197 -4.94 -13.89 15.06
N MET A 198 -3.90 -13.05 15.08
CA MET A 198 -3.02 -12.88 16.24
C MET A 198 -3.77 -12.25 17.44
N LEU A 199 -4.59 -11.23 17.20
CA LEU A 199 -5.38 -10.60 18.26
C LEU A 199 -6.42 -11.58 18.86
N ILE A 200 -7.06 -12.39 18.03
CA ILE A 200 -8.00 -13.43 18.46
C ILE A 200 -7.26 -14.50 19.27
N ALA A 201 -6.09 -14.96 18.80
CA ALA A 201 -5.27 -15.91 19.55
C ALA A 201 -4.81 -15.35 20.91
N ALA A 202 -4.65 -14.02 21.02
CA ALA A 202 -4.36 -13.33 22.27
C ALA A 202 -5.61 -13.03 23.14
N GLY A 203 -6.82 -13.40 22.69
CA GLY A 203 -8.08 -13.13 23.40
C GLY A 203 -8.57 -11.67 23.33
N LEU A 204 -8.07 -10.89 22.36
CA LEU A 204 -8.30 -9.44 22.23
C LEU A 204 -9.15 -9.04 21.01
N GLY A 205 -9.74 -10.00 20.29
CA GLY A 205 -10.50 -9.71 19.07
C GLY A 205 -11.56 -10.74 18.74
N SER A 206 -12.35 -10.45 17.70
CA SER A 206 -13.34 -11.36 17.11
C SER A 206 -13.32 -11.28 15.59
N TRP A 207 -13.79 -12.35 14.93
CA TRP A 207 -13.88 -12.40 13.48
C TRP A 207 -14.98 -11.50 12.89
N ASP A 208 -15.83 -10.89 13.73
CA ASP A 208 -16.97 -10.07 13.30
C ASP A 208 -16.56 -8.83 12.50
N SER A 209 -15.34 -8.34 12.76
CA SER A 209 -14.74 -7.21 12.03
C SER A 209 -14.36 -7.56 10.57
N LEU A 210 -14.25 -8.85 10.23
CA LEU A 210 -13.84 -9.31 8.90
C LEU A 210 -15.06 -9.53 7.99
N THR A 211 -15.68 -8.43 7.57
CA THR A 211 -16.85 -8.48 6.69
C THR A 211 -16.46 -8.63 5.21
N ALA A 212 -17.38 -9.12 4.38
CA ALA A 212 -17.18 -9.20 2.93
C ALA A 212 -16.95 -7.81 2.32
N GLU A 213 -17.65 -6.79 2.82
CA GLU A 213 -17.46 -5.38 2.42
C GLU A 213 -16.03 -4.92 2.69
N TYR A 214 -15.50 -5.19 3.89
CA TYR A 214 -14.13 -4.83 4.26
C TYR A 214 -13.10 -5.52 3.36
N ILE A 215 -13.24 -6.82 3.09
CA ILE A 215 -12.34 -7.56 2.19
C ILE A 215 -12.39 -6.98 0.76
N LEU A 216 -13.58 -6.68 0.24
CA LEU A 216 -13.73 -6.07 -1.08
C LEU A 216 -13.08 -4.69 -1.13
N THR A 217 -13.29 -3.86 -0.11
CA THR A 217 -12.63 -2.56 0.03
C THR A 217 -11.11 -2.71 -0.03
N LEU A 218 -10.52 -3.64 0.73
CA LEU A 218 -9.08 -3.89 0.70
C LEU A 218 -8.58 -4.37 -0.67
N ILE A 219 -9.33 -5.22 -1.37
CA ILE A 219 -8.94 -5.70 -2.72
C ILE A 219 -8.89 -4.52 -3.71
N PHE A 220 -9.94 -3.70 -3.76
CA PHE A 220 -9.99 -2.56 -4.67
C PHE A 220 -9.00 -1.47 -4.28
N PHE A 221 -8.86 -1.18 -2.98
CA PHE A 221 -7.91 -0.20 -2.46
C PHE A 221 -6.47 -0.63 -2.73
N GLY A 222 -6.19 -1.91 -2.45
CA GLY A 222 -4.95 -2.59 -2.77
C GLY A 222 -4.55 -2.41 -4.23
N THR A 223 -5.50 -2.67 -5.12
CA THR A 223 -5.36 -2.56 -6.57
C THR A 223 -5.14 -1.11 -7.03
N ALA A 224 -5.94 -0.15 -6.54
CA ALA A 224 -5.82 1.26 -6.90
C ALA A 224 -4.43 1.81 -6.54
N LEU A 225 -3.91 1.49 -5.36
CA LEU A 225 -2.58 1.88 -4.92
C LEU A 225 -1.48 1.21 -5.76
N GLN A 226 -1.63 -0.07 -6.08
CA GLN A 226 -0.63 -0.78 -6.89
C GLN A 226 -0.61 -0.31 -8.35
N LEU A 227 -1.77 0.02 -8.93
CA LEU A 227 -1.87 0.68 -10.23
C LEU A 227 -1.23 2.07 -10.20
N SER A 228 -1.48 2.85 -9.15
CA SER A 228 -0.83 4.16 -8.94
C SER A 228 0.69 4.03 -8.92
N ARG A 229 1.22 3.00 -8.24
CA ARG A 229 2.66 2.71 -8.21
C ARG A 229 3.23 2.34 -9.58
N ILE A 230 2.50 1.55 -10.36
CA ILE A 230 2.89 1.13 -11.71
C ILE A 230 2.89 2.30 -12.70
N LEU A 231 1.90 3.17 -12.60
CA LEU A 231 1.70 4.27 -13.53
C LEU A 231 2.71 5.39 -13.29
N SER A 232 2.85 5.82 -12.04
CA SER A 232 3.74 6.91 -11.65
C SER A 232 5.20 6.51 -11.46
N GLY A 233 5.46 5.24 -11.13
CA GLY A 233 6.79 4.81 -10.69
C GLY A 233 7.15 5.30 -9.27
N ASN A 234 6.23 5.96 -8.56
CA ASN A 234 6.53 6.74 -7.37
C ASN A 234 5.58 6.40 -6.20
N LEU A 235 6.14 6.14 -5.02
CA LEU A 235 5.38 5.82 -3.80
C LEU A 235 4.58 7.03 -3.27
N TRP A 236 5.01 8.25 -3.55
CA TRP A 236 4.28 9.44 -3.11
C TRP A 236 2.87 9.50 -3.69
N MET A 237 2.64 9.01 -4.92
CA MET A 237 1.29 8.90 -5.47
C MET A 237 0.41 7.94 -4.67
N CYS A 238 0.97 6.81 -4.24
CA CYS A 238 0.27 5.85 -3.39
C CYS A 238 -0.05 6.47 -2.03
N ILE A 239 0.94 7.10 -1.39
CA ILE A 239 0.78 7.75 -0.07
C ILE A 239 -0.30 8.84 -0.12
N GLY A 240 -0.27 9.70 -1.15
CA GLY A 240 -1.27 10.75 -1.31
C GLY A 240 -2.69 10.21 -1.50
N TYR A 241 -2.84 9.18 -2.33
CA TYR A 241 -4.13 8.47 -2.50
C TYR A 241 -4.58 7.82 -1.19
N HIS A 242 -3.67 7.15 -0.49
CA HIS A 242 -3.93 6.46 0.77
C HIS A 242 -4.42 7.44 1.84
N LEU A 243 -3.67 8.53 2.08
CA LEU A 243 -4.07 9.54 3.06
C LEU A 243 -5.41 10.18 2.71
N ALA A 244 -5.61 10.56 1.45
CA ALA A 244 -6.88 11.12 1.01
C ALA A 244 -8.04 10.15 1.29
N TRP A 245 -7.82 8.84 1.16
CA TRP A 245 -8.82 7.82 1.44
C TRP A 245 -9.17 7.78 2.93
N LEU A 246 -8.16 7.74 3.79
CA LEU A 246 -8.34 7.76 5.24
C LEU A 246 -9.11 8.99 5.69
N GLU A 247 -8.72 10.19 5.23
CA GLU A 247 -9.45 11.42 5.59
C GLU A 247 -10.87 11.42 5.01
N THR A 248 -11.07 10.84 3.81
CA THR A 248 -12.39 10.77 3.19
C THR A 248 -13.39 9.99 4.03
N VAL A 249 -12.99 8.79 4.46
CA VAL A 249 -13.87 7.89 5.24
C VAL A 249 -13.93 8.23 6.72
N ARG A 250 -12.98 8.99 7.26
CA ARG A 250 -12.95 9.38 8.68
C ARG A 250 -13.62 10.73 8.94
N TYR A 251 -13.54 11.68 8.01
CA TYR A 251 -13.92 13.08 8.28
C TYR A 251 -14.60 13.81 7.14
N ILE A 252 -14.28 13.52 5.87
CA ILE A 252 -14.80 14.33 4.75
C ILE A 252 -16.23 13.91 4.41
N VAL A 253 -16.47 12.62 4.14
CA VAL A 253 -17.79 12.11 3.72
C VAL A 253 -18.28 11.13 4.79
N VAL A 254 -18.67 11.67 5.93
CA VAL A 254 -19.17 10.90 7.08
C VAL A 254 -20.59 11.34 7.47
N PRO A 255 -21.37 10.49 8.16
CA PRO A 255 -22.65 10.93 8.71
C PRO A 255 -22.46 11.91 9.89
N GLY A 256 -23.24 12.99 9.91
CA GLY A 256 -23.37 13.91 11.06
C GLY A 256 -22.65 15.27 10.91
N ASP A 257 -22.84 16.13 11.91
CA ASP A 257 -22.48 17.56 11.89
C ASP A 257 -20.97 17.86 11.74
N GLY A 258 -20.12 16.87 11.98
CA GLY A 258 -18.67 16.98 11.81
C GLY A 258 -18.19 16.80 10.37
N ALA A 259 -19.05 16.41 9.43
CA ALA A 259 -18.68 16.12 8.05
C ALA A 259 -18.33 17.39 7.26
N ILE A 260 -17.34 17.30 6.37
CA ILE A 260 -17.10 18.37 5.39
C ILE A 260 -18.18 18.32 4.29
N VAL A 261 -18.52 17.13 3.82
CA VAL A 261 -19.58 16.89 2.86
C VAL A 261 -20.65 16.05 3.55
N GLU A 262 -21.76 16.69 3.88
CA GLU A 262 -22.88 16.03 4.52
C GLU A 262 -23.72 15.29 3.49
N VAL A 263 -23.93 13.99 3.72
CA VAL A 263 -24.63 13.10 2.78
C VAL A 263 -25.72 12.35 3.51
N GLU A 264 -26.93 12.44 2.98
CA GLU A 264 -28.05 11.58 3.34
C GLU A 264 -28.11 10.40 2.37
N TYR A 265 -27.93 9.19 2.89
CA TYR A 265 -28.05 7.97 2.09
C TYR A 265 -29.52 7.56 1.98
N LEU A 266 -30.08 7.66 0.77
CA LEU A 266 -31.46 7.27 0.47
C LEU A 266 -31.59 5.77 0.19
N SER A 267 -30.47 5.07 0.02
CA SER A 267 -30.39 3.63 -0.23
C SER A 267 -29.04 3.06 0.18
N THR A 268 -28.99 1.74 0.39
CA THR A 268 -27.72 1.00 0.57
C THR A 268 -26.77 1.17 -0.61
N ASN A 269 -27.29 1.31 -1.84
CA ASN A 269 -26.48 1.56 -3.02
C ASN A 269 -25.72 2.89 -2.94
N GLY A 270 -26.33 3.93 -2.37
CA GLY A 270 -25.68 5.22 -2.15
C GLY A 270 -24.50 5.08 -1.19
N TYR A 271 -24.70 4.36 -0.08
CA TYR A 271 -23.64 4.07 0.89
C TYR A 271 -22.48 3.29 0.26
N LEU A 272 -22.78 2.20 -0.45
CA LEU A 272 -21.78 1.36 -1.13
C LEU A 272 -21.05 2.11 -2.25
N LEU A 273 -21.74 3.02 -2.97
CA LEU A 273 -21.14 3.84 -4.03
C LEU A 273 -20.07 4.77 -3.46
N ILE A 274 -20.28 5.34 -2.28
CA ILE A 274 -19.27 6.19 -1.63
C ILE A 274 -18.12 5.35 -1.05
N HIS A 275 -18.43 4.28 -0.31
CA HIS A 275 -17.43 3.52 0.46
C HIS A 275 -16.64 2.50 -0.36
N ILE A 276 -17.20 1.97 -1.45
CA ILE A 276 -16.50 1.05 -2.35
C ILE A 276 -16.44 1.62 -3.76
N GLY A 277 -17.55 2.19 -4.24
CA GLY A 277 -17.67 2.71 -5.59
C GLY A 277 -16.63 3.78 -5.93
N THR A 278 -16.29 4.68 -5.00
CA THR A 278 -15.18 5.65 -5.14
C THR A 278 -13.88 4.96 -5.55
N ILE A 279 -13.50 3.88 -4.86
CA ILE A 279 -12.26 3.15 -5.15
C ILE A 279 -12.38 2.36 -6.45
N VAL A 280 -13.54 1.76 -6.73
CA VAL A 280 -13.81 1.06 -7.99
C VAL A 280 -13.66 2.01 -9.18
N LEU A 281 -14.20 3.24 -9.08
CA LEU A 281 -14.03 4.29 -10.07
C LEU A 281 -12.54 4.66 -10.25
N SER A 282 -11.77 4.76 -9.16
CA SER A 282 -10.32 4.96 -9.23
C SER A 282 -9.61 3.83 -9.97
N VAL A 283 -9.95 2.56 -9.70
CA VAL A 283 -9.37 1.41 -10.41
C VAL A 283 -9.71 1.48 -11.90
N ILE A 284 -10.96 1.79 -12.27
CA ILE A 284 -11.37 1.95 -13.67
C ILE A 284 -10.58 3.07 -14.35
N ALA A 285 -10.46 4.24 -13.70
CA ALA A 285 -9.72 5.38 -14.22
C ALA A 285 -8.23 5.07 -14.42
N LEU A 286 -7.61 4.38 -13.45
CA LEU A 286 -6.20 3.98 -13.52
C LEU A 286 -5.96 2.90 -14.60
N LEU A 287 -6.85 1.91 -14.73
CA LEU A 287 -6.78 0.93 -15.81
C LEU A 287 -6.93 1.61 -17.17
N TRP A 288 -7.88 2.53 -17.30
CA TRP A 288 -8.03 3.33 -18.52
C TRP A 288 -6.77 4.14 -18.83
N TRP A 289 -6.18 4.79 -17.83
CA TRP A 289 -4.91 5.52 -17.98
C TRP A 289 -3.78 4.57 -18.43
N SER A 290 -3.70 3.37 -17.87
CA SER A 290 -2.69 2.37 -18.23
C SER A 290 -2.76 1.91 -19.68
N LEU A 291 -3.96 1.84 -20.24
CA LEU A 291 -4.21 1.33 -21.59
C LEU A 291 -4.16 2.43 -22.65
N ARG A 292 -4.64 3.64 -22.33
CA ARG A 292 -4.87 4.70 -23.32
C ARG A 292 -4.15 6.02 -23.05
N GLY A 293 -3.86 6.33 -21.79
CA GLY A 293 -3.29 7.63 -21.43
C GLY A 293 -1.76 7.63 -21.29
N LYS A 294 -1.11 6.48 -21.12
CA LYS A 294 0.36 6.39 -21.05
C LYS A 294 0.97 6.14 -22.43
N LYS A 295 2.02 6.89 -22.77
CA LYS A 295 2.83 6.70 -23.99
C LYS A 295 4.31 6.57 -23.59
N PRO A 296 4.94 5.38 -23.75
CA PRO A 296 4.35 4.13 -24.23
C PRO A 296 3.36 3.49 -23.22
N PRO A 297 2.45 2.61 -23.67
CA PRO A 297 1.56 1.85 -22.79
C PRO A 297 2.33 1.03 -21.75
N VAL A 298 1.65 0.67 -20.66
CA VAL A 298 2.25 -0.18 -19.62
C VAL A 298 2.52 -1.58 -20.18
N ASP A 299 3.76 -2.03 -20.09
CA ASP A 299 4.11 -3.43 -20.39
C ASP A 299 3.69 -4.34 -19.22
N TRP A 300 2.53 -4.99 -19.36
CA TRP A 300 2.00 -5.88 -18.34
C TRP A 300 2.75 -7.21 -18.20
N LYS A 301 3.48 -7.63 -19.25
CA LYS A 301 4.30 -8.85 -19.23
C LYS A 301 5.74 -8.58 -18.78
N GLY A 302 6.14 -7.31 -18.79
CA GLY A 302 7.45 -6.86 -18.37
C GLY A 302 7.79 -7.21 -16.92
N THR A 303 9.05 -7.51 -16.72
CA THR A 303 9.72 -7.62 -15.42
C THR A 303 10.65 -6.42 -15.25
N GLU A 304 10.95 -6.07 -14.01
CA GLU A 304 11.97 -5.09 -13.66
C GLU A 304 13.11 -5.79 -12.90
N PRO A 305 13.97 -6.56 -13.59
CA PRO A 305 15.10 -7.20 -12.95
C PRO A 305 15.99 -6.13 -12.29
N ASP A 306 16.57 -6.45 -11.14
CA ASP A 306 17.54 -5.55 -10.53
C ASP A 306 18.81 -5.52 -11.39
N GLU A 307 19.26 -4.35 -11.83
CA GLU A 307 20.45 -4.21 -12.68
C GLU A 307 21.68 -4.85 -12.04
N GLY A 308 22.17 -5.98 -12.55
CA GLY A 308 23.37 -6.63 -12.05
C GLY A 308 24.61 -5.70 -12.14
N LYS A 309 25.62 -5.93 -11.30
CA LYS A 309 26.90 -5.18 -11.36
C LYS A 309 27.56 -5.16 -12.75
N GLY A 310 27.20 -6.08 -13.65
CA GLY A 310 27.75 -6.20 -15.01
C GLY A 310 27.22 -5.21 -16.05
N SER A 311 26.09 -4.54 -15.84
CA SER A 311 25.58 -3.54 -16.80
C SER A 311 26.41 -2.26 -16.82
N ARG A 312 27.08 -1.93 -15.71
CA ARG A 312 28.00 -0.77 -15.63
C ARG A 312 29.32 -1.00 -16.38
N GLU A 313 29.76 -2.25 -16.58
CA GLU A 313 30.99 -2.53 -17.33
C GLU A 313 30.80 -2.43 -18.85
N PHE A 314 29.60 -2.73 -19.37
CA PHE A 314 29.32 -2.58 -20.80
C PHE A 314 29.23 -1.10 -21.21
N GLY A 315 28.55 -0.26 -20.43
CA GLY A 315 28.49 1.19 -20.72
C GLY A 315 29.85 1.90 -20.65
N ASN A 316 30.77 1.41 -19.80
CA ASN A 316 32.10 2.00 -19.67
C ASN A 316 33.10 1.50 -20.74
N LYS A 317 32.81 0.38 -21.42
CA LYS A 317 33.59 -0.10 -22.57
C LYS A 317 33.16 0.53 -23.89
N GLU A 318 31.88 0.85 -24.06
CA GLU A 318 31.41 1.62 -25.22
C GLU A 318 31.88 3.08 -25.15
N ALA A 319 31.81 3.71 -23.97
CA ALA A 319 32.33 5.08 -23.78
C ALA A 319 33.85 5.20 -23.98
N LYS A 320 34.62 4.10 -23.87
CA LYS A 320 36.07 4.07 -24.14
C LYS A 320 36.43 3.67 -25.57
N LYS A 321 35.46 3.23 -26.38
CA LYS A 321 35.66 2.99 -27.83
C LYS A 321 35.35 4.22 -28.68
N GLU A 322 34.65 5.19 -28.10
CA GLU A 322 34.28 6.46 -28.74
C GLU A 322 35.14 7.66 -28.28
N ALA A 323 36.26 7.40 -27.58
CA ALA A 323 37.23 8.41 -27.12
C ALA A 323 38.59 8.23 -27.80
#